data_AF-A0A1G0N4A0-F1
#
_entry.id   AF-A0A1G0N4A0-F1
#
_cell.length_a   1.000
_cell.length_b   1.000
_cell.length_c   1.000
_cell.angle_alpha   90.00
_cell.angle_beta   90.00
_cell.angle_gamma   90.00
#
_symmetry.space_group_name_H-M   'P 1'
#
loop_
_entity.id
_entity.type
_entity.pdbx_description
1 polymer ?
#
loop_
_entity_poly.entity_id
_entity_poly.type
_entity_poly.pdbx_seq_one_letter_code
_entity_poly.pdbx_strand_id
1 'polypeptide(L)'
;ERPQKGRYRQFHQIGAEVTGVHDPLVDAQVLNMLTAFFREIGLTEPTMQINSLGCPECRPAYRAALRSFLEERMEHLCEDCKRRFATNPLRTLDCKVPGCIEATAGAPSVLEHLCSGCDDHFGSVRRYLDLSGTPYSINSRMVRGLDYYTRTTFEMVTGLLGSQSAVAAGGRYDGLISQLGGPSIPGIGFAMGVERVALLLGSQEFTTVPDLFIATMGSGERDVAFRLMADLLKAGVRVEMDYEGKSLKSQMRRADKLKARYSVVIGENEVAAGRAAFKRMADGIQTETALTAAAIQSLVRTSAP
;
A
#
# COMPACT_ATOMS: atom_id res chain seq x y z
N GLU A 1 1.45 16.39 -20.17
CA GLU A 1 2.26 15.14 -20.26
C GLU A 1 1.61 14.14 -21.22
N ARG A 2 2.40 13.32 -21.94
CA ARG A 2 1.87 12.25 -22.81
C ARG A 2 1.61 10.97 -21.98
N PRO A 3 0.44 10.31 -22.11
CA PRO A 3 0.16 9.05 -21.43
C PRO A 3 1.17 7.96 -21.80
N GLN A 4 1.57 7.15 -20.82
CA GLN A 4 2.47 6.00 -20.97
C GLN A 4 2.06 4.91 -19.96
N LYS A 5 2.59 3.69 -20.07
CA LYS A 5 2.29 2.60 -19.10
C LYS A 5 2.62 3.07 -17.67
N GLY A 6 1.64 3.00 -16.77
CA GLY A 6 1.79 3.50 -15.39
C GLY A 6 1.71 5.02 -15.22
N ARG A 7 1.40 5.78 -16.28
CA ARG A 7 1.20 7.23 -16.27
C ARG A 7 -0.07 7.60 -17.03
N TYR A 8 -1.13 7.80 -16.26
CA TYR A 8 -2.44 8.13 -16.75
C TYR A 8 -2.73 9.62 -16.55
N ARG A 9 -3.65 10.17 -17.35
CA ARG A 9 -4.14 11.55 -17.11
C ARG A 9 -5.05 11.63 -15.88
N GLN A 10 -5.71 10.52 -15.57
CA GLN A 10 -6.48 10.30 -14.35
C GLN A 10 -5.99 8.98 -13.75
N PHE A 11 -5.64 9.01 -12.48
CA PHE A 11 -5.13 7.86 -11.72
C PHE A 11 -5.62 7.96 -10.28
N HIS A 12 -5.53 6.88 -9.54
CA HIS A 12 -5.97 6.82 -8.15
C HIS A 12 -4.77 6.72 -7.22
N GLN A 13 -4.87 7.37 -6.07
CA GLN A 13 -3.85 7.31 -5.03
C GLN A 13 -4.47 6.91 -3.70
N ILE A 14 -3.71 6.11 -2.96
CA ILE A 14 -3.92 5.92 -1.53
C ILE A 14 -2.79 6.68 -0.84
N GLY A 15 -3.15 7.46 0.17
CA GLY A 15 -2.18 8.20 0.96
C GLY A 15 -2.57 8.19 2.43
N ALA A 16 -1.59 8.53 3.26
CA ALA A 16 -1.77 8.72 4.69
C ALA A 16 -0.97 9.93 5.11
N GLU A 17 -1.53 10.73 6.01
CA GLU A 17 -0.95 11.98 6.49
C GLU A 17 -1.02 12.00 8.02
N VAL A 18 0.07 12.38 8.67
CA VAL A 18 0.11 12.66 10.11
C VAL A 18 0.57 14.09 10.28
N THR A 19 -0.25 14.90 10.96
CA THR A 19 0.03 16.32 11.23
C THR A 19 0.13 16.57 12.73
N GLY A 20 0.86 17.62 13.12
CA GLY A 20 0.99 18.04 14.52
C GLY A 20 2.06 17.32 15.34
N VAL A 21 2.85 16.42 14.72
CA VAL A 21 3.94 15.68 15.40
C VAL A 21 5.29 15.94 14.73
N HIS A 22 6.24 16.48 15.49
CA HIS A 22 7.62 16.74 15.04
C HIS A 22 8.57 15.57 15.24
N ASP A 23 8.21 14.61 16.10
CA ASP A 23 9.12 13.54 16.54
C ASP A 23 9.46 12.58 15.38
N PRO A 24 10.75 12.29 15.11
CA PRO A 24 11.17 11.37 14.03
C PRO A 24 10.63 9.95 14.16
N LEU A 25 10.13 9.55 15.33
CA LEU A 25 9.44 8.27 15.51
C LEU A 25 8.19 8.17 14.61
N VAL A 26 7.48 9.28 14.37
CA VAL A 26 6.30 9.27 13.49
C VAL A 26 6.70 9.06 12.03
N ASP A 27 7.85 9.60 11.61
CA ASP A 27 8.39 9.35 10.28
C ASP A 27 8.68 7.85 10.11
N ALA A 28 9.43 7.26 11.04
CA ALA A 28 9.74 5.83 11.00
C ALA A 28 8.47 4.96 11.01
N GLN A 29 7.46 5.33 11.80
CA GLN A 29 6.17 4.63 11.78
C GLN A 29 5.55 4.67 10.38
N VAL A 30 5.46 5.85 9.74
CA VAL A 30 4.83 5.99 8.42
C VAL A 30 5.54 5.12 7.37
N LEU A 31 6.87 5.07 7.42
CA LEU A 31 7.69 4.21 6.56
C LEU A 31 7.44 2.71 6.85
N ASN A 32 7.32 2.34 8.13
CA ASN A 32 7.01 0.97 8.55
C ASN A 32 5.62 0.53 8.08
N MET A 33 4.62 1.40 8.24
CA MET A 33 3.25 1.16 7.79
C MET A 33 3.21 0.90 6.28
N LEU A 34 3.89 1.74 5.49
CA LEU A 34 3.94 1.55 4.04
C LEU A 34 4.63 0.24 3.67
N THR A 35 5.72 -0.11 4.33
CA THR A 35 6.43 -1.39 4.10
C THR A 35 5.55 -2.59 4.46
N ALA A 36 4.87 -2.53 5.60
CA ALA A 36 3.96 -3.57 6.05
C ALA A 36 2.80 -3.74 5.07
N PHE A 37 2.24 -2.64 4.56
CA PHE A 37 1.20 -2.66 3.56
C PHE A 37 1.64 -3.42 2.29
N PHE A 38 2.81 -3.10 1.72
CA PHE A 38 3.32 -3.80 0.54
C PHE A 38 3.50 -5.31 0.80
N ARG A 39 4.03 -5.68 1.98
CA ARG A 39 4.19 -7.08 2.37
C ARG A 39 2.84 -7.80 2.50
N GLU A 40 1.84 -7.16 3.10
CA GLU A 40 0.51 -7.73 3.33
C GLU A 40 -0.23 -8.02 2.02
N ILE A 41 -0.07 -7.18 1.00
CA ILE A 41 -0.63 -7.44 -0.34
C ILE A 41 0.22 -8.40 -1.19
N GLY A 42 1.29 -8.96 -0.63
CA GLY A 42 2.15 -9.95 -1.30
C GLY A 42 3.26 -9.37 -2.18
N LEU A 43 3.54 -8.07 -2.09
CA LEU A 43 4.62 -7.41 -2.84
C LEU A 43 5.86 -7.22 -1.99
N THR A 44 6.90 -8.01 -2.25
CA THR A 44 8.19 -7.92 -1.53
C THR A 44 9.33 -7.32 -2.35
N GLU A 45 9.14 -7.14 -3.67
CA GLU A 45 10.18 -6.59 -4.55
C GLU A 45 10.37 -5.06 -4.41
N PRO A 46 9.33 -4.22 -4.19
CA PRO A 46 9.54 -2.80 -3.96
C PRO A 46 10.45 -2.56 -2.74
N THR A 47 11.55 -1.84 -2.95
CA THR A 47 12.54 -1.52 -1.92
C THR A 47 12.42 -0.08 -1.48
N MET A 48 12.65 0.17 -0.19
CA MET A 48 12.62 1.53 0.33
C MET A 48 13.96 2.23 0.13
N GLN A 49 13.89 3.45 -0.38
CA GLN A 49 14.98 4.40 -0.39
C GLN A 49 14.61 5.60 0.47
N ILE A 50 15.52 6.08 1.30
CA ILE A 50 15.31 7.25 2.16
C ILE A 50 16.38 8.31 1.92
N ASN A 51 16.04 9.56 2.24
CA ASN A 51 16.94 10.71 2.24
C ASN A 51 16.44 11.77 3.25
N SER A 52 17.25 12.79 3.52
CA SER A 52 16.81 14.00 4.21
C SER A 52 17.06 15.22 3.34
N LEU A 53 16.06 16.07 3.13
CA LEU A 53 16.21 17.34 2.41
C LEU A 53 16.59 18.52 3.33
N GLY A 54 16.85 18.24 4.62
CA GLY A 54 17.15 19.24 5.63
C GLY A 54 16.01 20.24 5.85
N CYS A 55 16.31 21.32 6.57
CA CYS A 55 15.38 22.43 6.82
C CYS A 55 15.80 23.68 6.02
N PRO A 56 15.04 24.78 6.09
CA PRO A 56 15.42 26.05 5.46
C PRO A 56 16.83 26.56 5.83
N GLU A 57 17.36 26.21 7.01
CA GLU A 57 18.72 26.57 7.45
C GLU A 57 19.81 25.72 6.78
N CYS A 58 19.52 24.46 6.43
CA CYS A 58 20.47 23.57 5.74
C CYS A 58 20.66 23.96 4.27
N ARG A 59 19.59 24.46 3.64
CA ARG A 59 19.50 24.65 2.18
C ARG A 59 20.49 25.67 1.60
N PRO A 60 20.83 26.82 2.23
CA PRO A 60 21.71 27.82 1.63
C PRO A 60 23.12 27.28 1.31
N ALA A 61 23.78 26.65 2.28
CA ALA A 61 25.12 26.09 2.10
C ALA A 61 25.14 24.99 1.03
N TYR A 62 24.18 24.07 1.09
CA TYR A 62 24.04 23.01 0.09
C TYR A 62 23.77 23.57 -1.32
N ARG A 63 22.87 24.56 -1.45
CA ARG A 63 22.57 25.19 -2.75
C ARG A 63 23.79 25.88 -3.33
N ALA A 64 24.61 26.54 -2.51
CA ALA A 64 25.85 27.16 -2.98
C ALA A 64 26.81 26.09 -3.51
N ALA A 65 27.05 25.03 -2.74
CA ALA A 65 27.91 23.91 -3.17
C ALA A 65 27.43 23.25 -4.46
N LEU A 66 26.12 22.97 -4.56
CA LEU A 66 25.53 22.37 -5.77
C LEU A 66 25.60 23.33 -6.97
N ARG A 67 25.43 24.64 -6.77
CA ARG A 67 25.56 25.61 -7.86
C ARG A 67 26.97 25.64 -8.40
N SER A 68 27.98 25.80 -7.55
CA SER A 68 29.38 25.77 -7.97
C SER A 68 29.73 24.48 -8.70
N PHE A 69 29.24 23.33 -8.21
CA PHE A 69 29.41 22.04 -8.88
C PHE A 69 28.77 22.01 -10.29
N LEU A 70 27.58 22.57 -10.46
CA LEU A 70 26.88 22.54 -11.75
C LEU A 70 27.41 23.57 -12.76
N GLU A 71 27.95 24.70 -12.30
CA GLU A 71 28.54 25.74 -13.16
C GLU A 71 29.67 25.21 -14.02
N GLU A 72 30.57 24.41 -13.43
CA GLU A 72 31.68 23.76 -14.13
C GLU A 72 31.22 22.72 -15.18
N ARG A 73 29.94 22.35 -15.16
CA ARG A 73 29.40 21.23 -15.96
C ARG A 73 28.24 21.67 -16.85
N MET A 74 28.05 22.98 -17.01
CA MET A 74 26.89 23.58 -17.67
C MET A 74 26.70 23.10 -19.12
N GLU A 75 27.80 22.86 -19.84
CA GLU A 75 27.79 22.42 -21.23
C GLU A 75 27.20 21.01 -21.41
N HIS A 76 27.31 20.16 -20.39
CA HIS A 76 26.80 18.78 -20.40
C HIS A 76 25.34 18.67 -19.93
N LEU A 77 24.77 19.76 -19.41
CA LEU A 77 23.38 19.79 -18.97
C LEU A 77 22.43 19.99 -20.17
N CYS A 78 21.27 19.34 -20.14
CA CYS A 78 20.21 19.61 -21.11
C CYS A 78 19.59 21.00 -20.88
N GLU A 79 18.90 21.54 -21.88
CA GLU A 79 18.29 22.88 -21.82
C GLU A 79 17.34 23.07 -20.63
N ASP A 80 16.56 22.04 -20.28
CA ASP A 80 15.71 22.08 -19.09
C ASP A 80 16.51 22.20 -17.79
N CYS A 81 17.66 21.52 -17.70
CA CYS A 81 18.55 21.59 -16.53
C CYS A 81 19.29 22.92 -16.46
N LYS A 82 19.71 23.49 -17.59
CA LYS A 82 20.25 24.86 -17.66
C LYS A 82 19.24 25.89 -17.15
N ARG A 83 17.94 25.76 -17.49
CA ARG A 83 16.89 26.62 -16.91
C ARG A 83 16.68 26.37 -15.41
N ARG A 84 16.65 25.09 -14.98
CA ARG A 84 16.47 24.71 -13.56
C ARG A 84 17.62 25.18 -12.69
N PHE A 85 18.83 25.24 -13.23
CA PHE A 85 19.99 25.77 -12.52
C PHE A 85 19.74 27.19 -11.97
N ALA A 86 19.06 28.06 -12.73
CA ALA A 86 18.73 29.41 -12.28
C ALA A 86 17.70 29.40 -11.13
N THR A 87 16.67 28.56 -11.21
CA THR A 87 15.52 28.58 -10.29
C THR A 87 15.64 27.60 -9.12
N ASN A 88 15.77 26.31 -9.40
CA ASN A 88 15.88 25.24 -8.41
C ASN A 88 16.91 24.19 -8.86
N PRO A 89 18.21 24.38 -8.55
CA PRO A 89 19.29 23.54 -9.06
C PRO A 89 19.19 22.08 -8.57
N LEU A 90 18.50 21.80 -7.46
CA LEU A 90 18.24 20.44 -6.99
C LEU A 90 17.57 19.58 -8.06
N ARG A 91 16.70 20.16 -8.90
CA ARG A 91 15.95 19.45 -9.94
C ARG A 91 16.81 18.91 -11.08
N THR A 92 18.10 19.26 -11.12
CA THR A 92 19.06 18.67 -12.06
C THR A 92 19.42 17.24 -11.65
N LEU A 93 19.38 16.90 -10.36
CA LEU A 93 19.76 15.59 -9.82
C LEU A 93 18.78 14.46 -10.19
N ASP A 94 17.52 14.81 -10.49
CA ASP A 94 16.48 13.87 -10.95
C ASP A 94 16.31 13.87 -12.48
N CYS A 95 17.18 14.54 -13.23
CA CYS A 95 17.13 14.49 -14.68
C CYS A 95 17.42 13.07 -15.20
N LYS A 96 16.61 12.59 -16.15
CA LYS A 96 16.78 11.26 -16.76
C LYS A 96 17.56 11.29 -18.09
N VAL A 97 18.04 12.46 -18.51
CA VAL A 97 18.86 12.59 -19.73
C VAL A 97 20.27 12.06 -19.45
N PRO A 98 20.83 11.13 -20.26
CA PRO A 98 22.13 10.50 -19.99
C PRO A 98 23.26 11.50 -19.70
N GLY A 99 23.40 12.55 -20.50
CA GLY A 99 24.41 13.59 -20.28
C GLY A 99 24.26 14.33 -18.94
N CYS A 100 23.02 14.58 -18.50
CA CYS A 100 22.78 15.16 -17.17
C CYS A 100 23.09 14.18 -16.03
N ILE A 101 22.80 12.89 -16.22
CA ILE A 101 23.09 11.85 -15.22
C ILE A 101 24.61 11.78 -15.00
N GLU A 102 25.37 11.74 -16.08
CA GLU A 102 26.84 11.74 -16.04
C GLU A 102 27.40 13.04 -15.49
N ALA A 103 26.93 14.20 -15.96
CA ALA A 103 27.35 15.50 -15.46
C ALA A 103 27.06 15.70 -13.97
N THR A 104 26.01 15.07 -13.44
CA THR A 104 25.69 15.17 -12.01
C THR A 104 26.29 14.04 -11.18
N ALA A 105 27.11 13.16 -11.77
CA ALA A 105 27.85 12.13 -11.05
C ALA A 105 28.84 12.80 -10.08
N GLY A 106 28.73 12.49 -8.79
CA GLY A 106 29.55 13.12 -7.74
C GLY A 106 29.05 14.46 -7.22
N ALA A 107 27.81 14.86 -7.55
CA ALA A 107 27.20 16.05 -6.95
C ALA A 107 27.20 15.97 -5.41
N PRO A 108 27.38 17.09 -4.70
CA PRO A 108 27.40 17.12 -3.24
C PRO A 108 26.10 16.58 -2.67
N SER A 109 26.15 16.01 -1.47
CA SER A 109 24.95 15.51 -0.80
C SER A 109 24.40 16.53 0.18
N VAL A 110 23.08 16.73 0.19
CA VAL A 110 22.40 17.48 1.25
C VAL A 110 22.68 16.90 2.65
N LEU A 111 22.98 15.61 2.76
CA LEU A 111 23.31 14.95 4.02
C LEU A 111 24.62 15.47 4.63
N GLU A 112 25.53 16.01 3.82
CA GLU A 112 26.80 16.61 4.26
C GLU A 112 26.61 18.06 4.76
N HIS A 113 25.40 18.61 4.62
CA HIS A 113 25.07 20.00 4.92
C HIS A 113 23.88 20.14 5.89
N LEU A 114 23.53 19.07 6.61
CA LEU A 114 22.47 19.12 7.61
C LEU A 114 22.94 19.93 8.82
N CYS A 115 22.05 20.78 9.37
CA CYS A 115 22.23 21.31 10.72
C CYS A 115 22.05 20.17 11.74
N SER A 116 22.56 20.35 12.96
CA SER A 116 22.50 19.33 14.02
C SER A 116 21.10 18.76 14.21
N GLY A 117 20.08 19.62 14.28
CA GLY A 117 18.70 19.18 14.46
C GLY A 117 18.15 18.32 13.31
N CYS A 118 18.61 18.52 12.07
CA CYS A 118 18.21 17.68 10.94
C CYS A 118 19.02 16.38 10.87
N ASP A 119 20.30 16.42 11.26
CA ASP A 119 21.16 15.24 11.34
C ASP A 119 20.66 14.29 12.45
N ASP A 120 20.40 14.82 13.66
CA ASP A 120 19.83 14.08 14.78
C ASP A 120 18.46 13.46 14.43
N HIS A 121 17.62 14.22 13.72
CA HIS A 121 16.32 13.74 13.26
C HIS A 121 16.49 12.57 12.28
N PHE A 122 17.31 12.73 11.24
CA PHE A 122 17.51 11.66 10.25
C PHE A 122 18.22 10.43 10.85
N GLY A 123 19.18 10.65 11.76
CA GLY A 123 19.79 9.61 12.58
C GLY A 123 18.75 8.83 13.39
N SER A 124 17.80 9.53 14.01
CA SER A 124 16.72 8.90 14.77
C SER A 124 15.76 8.09 13.90
N VAL A 125 15.39 8.60 12.72
CA VAL A 125 14.57 7.84 11.74
C VAL A 125 15.26 6.53 11.38
N ARG A 126 16.54 6.58 10.98
CA ARG A 126 17.35 5.39 10.66
C ARG A 126 17.37 4.40 11.82
N ARG A 127 17.67 4.87 13.04
CA ARG A 127 17.69 4.04 14.25
C ARG A 127 16.35 3.32 14.48
N TYR A 128 15.22 4.00 14.30
CA TYR A 128 13.90 3.37 14.49
C TYR A 128 13.55 2.37 13.39
N LEU A 129 13.94 2.63 12.14
CA LEU A 129 13.81 1.66 11.05
C LEU A 129 14.66 0.41 11.29
N ASP A 130 15.89 0.59 11.79
CA ASP A 130 16.77 -0.52 12.16
C ASP A 130 16.17 -1.36 13.31
N LEU A 131 15.63 -0.69 14.34
CA LEU A 131 14.95 -1.35 15.47
C LEU A 131 13.72 -2.15 15.06
N SER A 132 12.98 -1.71 14.04
CA SER A 132 11.82 -2.44 13.51
C SER A 132 12.19 -3.47 12.43
N GLY A 133 13.46 -3.59 12.07
CA GLY A 133 13.92 -4.48 11.01
C GLY A 133 13.41 -4.10 9.61
N THR A 134 13.12 -2.82 9.39
CA THR A 134 12.61 -2.31 8.11
C THR A 134 13.78 -2.04 7.17
N PRO A 135 13.93 -2.79 6.05
CA PRO A 135 15.04 -2.60 5.15
C PRO A 135 14.89 -1.29 4.37
N TYR A 136 15.98 -0.53 4.29
CA TYR A 136 16.07 0.67 3.48
C TYR A 136 17.48 0.84 2.91
N SER A 137 17.60 1.72 1.93
CA SER A 137 18.88 2.23 1.43
C SER A 137 18.86 3.75 1.41
N ILE A 138 20.03 4.38 1.51
CA ILE A 138 20.14 5.85 1.44
C ILE A 138 20.32 6.24 -0.03
N ASN A 139 19.44 7.11 -0.53
CA ASN A 139 19.58 7.73 -1.84
C ASN A 139 19.72 9.25 -1.68
N SER A 140 20.97 9.70 -1.55
CA SER A 140 21.32 11.14 -1.40
C SER A 140 20.91 12.01 -2.59
N ARG A 141 20.65 11.40 -3.75
CA ARG A 141 20.21 12.08 -4.98
C ARG A 141 18.71 12.25 -5.07
N MET A 142 17.96 11.64 -4.15
CA MET A 142 16.51 11.75 -4.10
C MET A 142 16.13 13.21 -3.80
N VAL A 143 15.63 13.87 -4.84
CA VAL A 143 15.00 15.19 -4.77
C VAL A 143 13.54 15.03 -5.12
N ARG A 144 12.69 15.93 -4.62
CA ARG A 144 11.24 15.79 -4.80
C ARG A 144 10.65 16.70 -5.84
N GLY A 145 9.56 16.19 -6.42
CA GLY A 145 8.66 16.86 -7.35
C GLY A 145 8.06 18.17 -6.84
N LEU A 146 8.04 18.37 -5.52
CA LEU A 146 7.35 19.45 -4.82
C LEU A 146 8.32 20.08 -3.79
N ASP A 147 8.37 21.40 -3.75
CA ASP A 147 9.44 22.12 -3.01
C ASP A 147 9.14 22.29 -1.50
N TYR A 148 7.95 21.86 -1.07
CA TYR A 148 7.49 21.95 0.32
C TYR A 148 8.17 20.93 1.26
N TYR A 149 8.81 19.88 0.72
CA TYR A 149 9.39 18.82 1.54
C TYR A 149 10.59 19.29 2.36
N THR A 150 10.67 18.85 3.60
CA THR A 150 11.72 19.14 4.58
C THR A 150 12.11 17.86 5.30
N ARG A 151 13.34 17.74 5.78
CA ARG A 151 13.82 16.56 6.53
C ARG A 151 13.51 15.28 5.74
N THR A 152 12.95 14.25 6.37
CA THR A 152 12.74 12.92 5.79
C THR A 152 12.02 12.94 4.45
N THR A 153 12.55 12.21 3.48
CA THR A 153 11.90 11.89 2.21
C THR A 153 12.19 10.45 1.83
N PHE A 154 11.26 9.77 1.19
CA PHE A 154 11.43 8.35 0.88
C PHE A 154 10.61 7.88 -0.31
N GLU A 155 11.12 6.90 -1.05
CA GLU A 155 10.43 6.26 -2.16
C GLU A 155 10.41 4.74 -1.97
N MET A 156 9.31 4.12 -2.36
CA MET A 156 9.27 2.69 -2.63
C MET A 156 9.52 2.51 -4.12
N VAL A 157 10.62 1.84 -4.47
CA VAL A 157 11.08 1.70 -5.86
C VAL A 157 11.16 0.24 -6.30
N THR A 158 10.88 0.00 -7.59
CA THR A 158 10.90 -1.31 -8.24
C THR A 158 11.64 -1.23 -9.57
N GLY A 159 12.34 -2.30 -9.95
CA GLY A 159 12.91 -2.44 -11.29
C GLY A 159 11.90 -2.88 -12.36
N LEU A 160 10.72 -3.35 -11.95
CA LEU A 160 9.77 -4.06 -12.81
C LEU A 160 8.89 -3.13 -13.67
N LEU A 161 8.86 -1.83 -13.36
CA LEU A 161 8.04 -0.82 -14.06
C LEU A 161 8.85 0.02 -15.07
N GLY A 162 10.08 -0.37 -15.37
CA GLY A 162 10.94 0.30 -16.36
C GLY A 162 11.51 1.63 -15.85
N SER A 163 11.53 2.67 -16.69
CA SER A 163 12.12 3.99 -16.35
C SER A 163 11.39 4.73 -15.22
N GLN A 164 10.24 4.23 -14.77
CA GLN A 164 9.47 4.75 -13.65
C GLN A 164 9.47 3.76 -12.50
N SER A 165 10.48 3.85 -11.64
CA SER A 165 10.68 2.89 -10.56
C SER A 165 9.82 3.16 -9.33
N ALA A 166 9.40 4.40 -9.06
CA ALA A 166 8.67 4.72 -7.82
C ALA A 166 7.18 4.30 -7.85
N VAL A 167 6.76 3.47 -6.90
CA VAL A 167 5.35 3.04 -6.71
C VAL A 167 4.64 3.80 -5.60
N ALA A 168 5.41 4.23 -4.60
CA ALA A 168 4.96 5.11 -3.53
C ALA A 168 6.06 6.12 -3.20
N ALA A 169 5.64 7.27 -2.70
CA ALA A 169 6.50 8.39 -2.44
C ALA A 169 5.93 9.24 -1.31
N GLY A 170 6.76 9.56 -0.32
CA GLY A 170 6.40 10.49 0.73
C GLY A 170 7.57 11.28 1.30
N GLY A 171 7.28 11.96 2.41
CA GLY A 171 8.23 12.73 3.18
C GLY A 171 7.55 13.71 4.12
N ARG A 172 8.37 14.37 4.93
CA ARG A 172 7.97 15.40 5.89
C ARG A 172 7.86 16.76 5.19
N TYR A 173 6.92 17.60 5.58
CA TYR A 173 6.55 18.83 4.89
C TYR A 173 6.15 19.96 5.85
N ASP A 174 6.95 20.21 6.87
CA ASP A 174 6.56 21.05 8.03
C ASP A 174 6.13 22.49 7.69
N GLY A 175 6.54 23.02 6.53
CA GLY A 175 6.17 24.37 6.09
C GLY A 175 4.85 24.46 5.31
N LEU A 176 4.28 23.34 4.84
CA LEU A 176 3.21 23.37 3.84
C LEU A 176 1.93 24.04 4.37
N ILE A 177 1.48 23.68 5.58
CA ILE A 177 0.23 24.21 6.14
C ILE A 177 0.31 25.73 6.31
N SER A 178 1.45 26.24 6.77
CA SER A 178 1.69 27.68 6.90
C SER A 178 1.75 28.40 5.55
N GLN A 179 2.37 27.79 4.53
CA GLN A 179 2.40 28.34 3.17
C GLN A 179 1.00 28.48 2.55
N LEU A 180 0.04 27.68 3.01
CA LEU A 180 -1.37 27.76 2.61
C LEU A 180 -2.20 28.73 3.48
N GLY A 181 -1.57 29.49 4.38
CA GLY A 181 -2.24 30.46 5.26
C GLY A 181 -2.73 29.90 6.59
N GLY A 182 -2.40 28.63 6.91
CA GLY A 182 -2.70 28.02 8.20
C GLY A 182 -1.65 28.28 9.28
N PRO A 183 -1.82 27.69 10.48
CA PRO A 183 -0.80 27.70 11.53
C PRO A 183 0.45 26.88 11.13
N SER A 184 1.55 27.13 11.82
CA SER A 184 2.77 26.31 11.68
C SER A 184 2.55 24.94 12.31
N ILE A 185 2.13 23.97 11.50
CA ILE A 185 1.87 22.59 11.92
C ILE A 185 2.77 21.67 11.08
N PRO A 186 3.59 20.81 11.73
CA PRO A 186 4.40 19.84 11.02
C PRO A 186 3.54 18.76 10.36
N GLY A 187 4.09 18.09 9.37
CA GLY A 187 3.40 16.93 8.79
C GLY A 187 4.31 16.00 8.03
N ILE A 188 3.92 14.74 7.95
CA ILE A 188 4.54 13.71 7.12
C ILE A 188 3.47 12.80 6.55
N GLY A 189 3.71 12.32 5.34
CA GLY A 189 2.88 11.30 4.74
C GLY A 189 3.44 10.80 3.43
N PHE A 190 2.59 10.09 2.70
CA PHE A 190 2.91 9.57 1.37
C PHE A 190 1.67 9.50 0.50
N ALA A 191 1.92 9.34 -0.80
CA ALA A 191 0.97 8.85 -1.76
C ALA A 191 1.54 7.64 -2.51
N MET A 192 0.66 6.69 -2.85
CA MET A 192 0.95 5.48 -3.59
C MET A 192 -0.01 5.37 -4.77
N GLY A 193 0.50 5.11 -5.97
CA GLY A 193 -0.32 4.98 -7.16
C GLY A 193 -0.98 3.61 -7.26
N VAL A 194 -2.31 3.55 -7.19
CA VAL A 194 -3.08 2.29 -7.19
C VAL A 194 -2.83 1.50 -8.46
N GLU A 195 -2.82 2.15 -9.63
CA GLU A 195 -2.58 1.47 -10.90
C GLU A 195 -1.18 0.88 -11.00
N ARG A 196 -0.17 1.52 -10.38
CA ARG A 196 1.20 0.99 -10.36
C ARG A 196 1.30 -0.26 -9.48
N VAL A 197 0.63 -0.24 -8.33
CA VAL A 197 0.53 -1.41 -7.45
C VAL A 197 -0.21 -2.55 -8.14
N ALA A 198 -1.34 -2.27 -8.78
CA ALA A 198 -2.11 -3.27 -9.53
C ALA A 198 -1.28 -3.89 -10.67
N LEU A 199 -0.47 -3.09 -11.38
CA LEU A 199 0.46 -3.61 -12.40
C LEU A 199 1.51 -4.55 -11.81
N LEU A 200 1.98 -4.31 -10.58
CA LEU A 200 2.93 -5.19 -9.90
C LEU A 200 2.31 -6.48 -9.39
N LEU A 201 1.08 -6.42 -8.87
CA LEU A 201 0.31 -7.60 -8.46
C LEU A 201 -0.02 -8.52 -9.64
N GLY A 202 -0.08 -7.96 -10.85
CA GLY A 202 -0.27 -8.73 -12.08
C GLY A 202 -1.59 -9.50 -12.05
N SER A 203 -1.52 -10.80 -12.35
CA SER A 203 -2.69 -11.71 -12.37
C SER A 203 -2.95 -12.40 -11.03
N GLN A 204 -2.42 -11.87 -9.92
CA GLN A 204 -2.72 -12.41 -8.59
C GLN A 204 -4.23 -12.33 -8.34
N GLU A 205 -4.88 -13.48 -8.21
CA GLU A 205 -6.31 -13.55 -7.94
C GLU A 205 -6.57 -13.35 -6.45
N PHE A 206 -7.18 -12.22 -6.12
CA PHE A 206 -7.78 -11.98 -4.80
C PHE A 206 -9.18 -12.60 -4.76
N THR A 207 -9.27 -13.92 -4.94
CA THR A 207 -10.55 -14.62 -4.97
C THR A 207 -11.13 -14.72 -3.57
N THR A 208 -12.26 -14.05 -3.35
CA THR A 208 -13.08 -14.27 -2.16
C THR A 208 -13.99 -15.46 -2.42
N VAL A 209 -13.81 -16.52 -1.65
CA VAL A 209 -14.67 -17.71 -1.70
C VAL A 209 -15.73 -17.66 -0.60
N PRO A 210 -16.91 -18.24 -0.78
CA PRO A 210 -17.89 -18.37 0.30
C PRO A 210 -17.30 -19.19 1.45
N ASP A 211 -17.50 -18.70 2.67
CA ASP A 211 -17.21 -19.43 3.89
C ASP A 211 -18.18 -20.62 4.04
N LEU A 212 -19.43 -20.47 3.59
CA LEU A 212 -20.45 -21.50 3.60
C LEU A 212 -21.28 -21.47 2.32
N PHE A 213 -21.58 -22.65 1.78
CA PHE A 213 -22.65 -22.85 0.81
C PHE A 213 -23.83 -23.60 1.44
N ILE A 214 -25.03 -23.04 1.37
CA ILE A 214 -26.26 -23.68 1.85
C ILE A 214 -26.98 -24.33 0.66
N ALA A 215 -27.13 -25.65 0.73
CA ALA A 215 -27.94 -26.42 -0.22
C ALA A 215 -29.26 -26.85 0.42
N THR A 216 -30.36 -26.85 -0.34
CA THR A 216 -31.68 -27.30 0.14
C THR A 216 -32.20 -28.49 -0.65
N MET A 217 -33.00 -29.36 -0.01
CA MET A 217 -33.56 -30.55 -0.65
C MET A 217 -34.89 -30.28 -1.38
N GLY A 218 -35.63 -29.22 -1.03
CA GLY A 218 -36.89 -28.84 -1.66
C GLY A 218 -37.15 -27.33 -1.61
N SER A 219 -38.36 -26.93 -2.00
CA SER A 219 -38.80 -25.52 -1.94
C SER A 219 -39.18 -25.08 -0.53
N GLY A 220 -39.61 -26.00 0.34
CA GLY A 220 -40.07 -25.70 1.70
C GLY A 220 -38.97 -25.20 2.63
N GLU A 221 -37.72 -25.64 2.42
CA GLU A 221 -36.58 -25.28 3.28
C GLU A 221 -35.88 -24.00 2.85
N ARG A 222 -36.23 -23.45 1.67
CA ARG A 222 -35.57 -22.27 1.09
C ARG A 222 -35.72 -21.04 1.96
N ASP A 223 -36.87 -20.85 2.60
CA ASP A 223 -37.13 -19.70 3.47
C ASP A 223 -36.27 -19.75 4.74
N VAL A 224 -36.10 -20.95 5.30
CA VAL A 224 -35.23 -21.18 6.47
C VAL A 224 -33.77 -20.95 6.09
N ALA A 225 -33.33 -21.53 4.96
CA ALA A 225 -31.98 -21.34 4.43
C ALA A 225 -31.66 -19.86 4.13
N PHE A 226 -32.60 -19.13 3.53
CA PHE A 226 -32.43 -17.72 3.21
C PHE A 226 -32.38 -16.84 4.47
N ARG A 227 -33.23 -17.11 5.48
CA ARG A 227 -33.16 -16.42 6.77
C ARG A 227 -31.81 -16.64 7.44
N LEU A 228 -31.34 -17.89 7.47
CA LEU A 228 -30.04 -18.25 8.02
C LEU A 228 -28.89 -17.55 7.28
N MET A 229 -28.94 -17.52 5.94
CA MET A 229 -28.01 -16.76 5.10
C MET A 229 -27.97 -15.28 5.49
N ALA A 230 -29.14 -14.64 5.64
CA ALA A 230 -29.22 -13.22 6.00
C ALA A 230 -28.60 -12.93 7.37
N ASP A 231 -28.83 -13.80 8.37
CA ASP A 231 -28.26 -13.64 9.71
C ASP A 231 -26.74 -13.89 9.72
N LEU A 232 -26.26 -14.84 8.94
CA LEU A 232 -24.84 -15.13 8.77
C LEU A 232 -24.08 -14.00 8.06
N LEU A 233 -24.67 -13.40 7.03
CA LEU A 233 -24.10 -12.23 6.35
C LEU A 233 -23.96 -11.05 7.30
N LYS A 234 -24.97 -10.77 8.14
CA LYS A 234 -24.88 -9.75 9.21
C LYS A 234 -23.78 -10.06 10.23
N ALA A 235 -23.51 -11.34 10.48
CA ALA A 235 -22.42 -11.81 11.33
C ALA A 235 -21.04 -11.84 10.61
N GLY A 236 -20.96 -11.36 9.37
CA GLY A 236 -19.71 -11.30 8.60
C GLY A 236 -19.22 -12.66 8.07
N VAL A 237 -20.10 -13.66 7.97
CA VAL A 237 -19.81 -14.94 7.30
C VAL A 237 -20.23 -14.82 5.84
N ARG A 238 -19.34 -15.13 4.89
CA ARG A 238 -19.68 -15.09 3.46
C ARG A 238 -20.48 -16.33 3.09
N VAL A 239 -21.75 -16.17 2.76
CA VAL A 239 -22.65 -17.29 2.48
C VAL A 239 -23.21 -17.19 1.07
N GLU A 240 -23.29 -18.33 0.39
CA GLU A 240 -24.00 -18.49 -0.88
C GLU A 240 -25.02 -19.63 -0.80
N MET A 241 -26.05 -19.57 -1.64
CA MET A 241 -27.01 -20.65 -1.80
C MET A 241 -27.54 -20.73 -3.23
N ASP A 242 -28.34 -21.75 -3.52
CA ASP A 242 -29.09 -21.81 -4.78
C ASP A 242 -30.34 -20.93 -4.75
N TYR A 243 -30.50 -20.12 -5.81
CA TYR A 243 -31.63 -19.17 -5.94
C TYR A 243 -32.70 -19.65 -6.93
N GLU A 244 -32.47 -20.77 -7.62
CA GLU A 244 -33.31 -21.24 -8.72
C GLU A 244 -34.07 -22.53 -8.39
N GLY A 245 -33.86 -23.12 -7.20
CA GLY A 245 -34.46 -24.40 -6.82
C GLY A 245 -33.89 -25.60 -7.59
N LYS A 246 -32.59 -25.56 -7.92
CA LYS A 246 -31.93 -26.64 -8.67
C LYS A 246 -31.82 -27.92 -7.82
N SER A 247 -31.61 -29.05 -8.48
CA SER A 247 -31.39 -30.33 -7.78
C SER A 247 -30.16 -30.26 -6.86
N LEU A 248 -30.18 -31.01 -5.74
CA LEU A 248 -29.08 -31.05 -4.78
C LEU A 248 -27.71 -31.29 -5.44
N LYS A 249 -27.64 -32.21 -6.42
CA LYS A 249 -26.43 -32.47 -7.19
C LYS A 249 -25.90 -31.23 -7.92
N SER A 250 -26.79 -30.40 -8.48
CA SER A 250 -26.43 -29.15 -9.16
C SER A 250 -25.97 -28.09 -8.16
N GLN A 251 -26.64 -27.99 -7.01
CA GLN A 251 -26.26 -27.08 -5.94
C GLN A 251 -24.86 -27.41 -5.39
N MET A 252 -24.58 -28.69 -5.15
CA MET A 252 -23.25 -29.14 -4.70
C MET A 252 -22.15 -28.88 -5.74
N ARG A 253 -22.44 -29.09 -7.04
CA ARG A 253 -21.51 -28.71 -8.11
C ARG A 253 -21.24 -27.19 -8.14
N ARG A 254 -22.23 -26.37 -7.79
CA ARG A 254 -22.05 -24.91 -7.66
C ARG A 254 -21.18 -24.57 -6.44
N ALA A 255 -21.38 -25.25 -5.30
CA ALA A 255 -20.53 -25.10 -4.13
C ALA A 255 -19.05 -25.40 -4.45
N ASP A 256 -18.79 -26.50 -5.18
CA ASP A 256 -17.45 -26.87 -5.66
C ASP A 256 -16.88 -25.81 -6.61
N LYS A 257 -17.66 -25.35 -7.59
CA LYS A 257 -17.24 -24.32 -8.56
C LYS A 257 -16.88 -22.99 -7.88
N LEU A 258 -17.64 -22.61 -6.86
CA LEU A 258 -17.38 -21.42 -6.04
C LEU A 258 -16.26 -21.63 -5.02
N LYS A 259 -15.74 -22.86 -4.91
CA LYS A 259 -14.72 -23.26 -3.92
C LYS A 259 -15.13 -22.90 -2.50
N ALA A 260 -16.41 -23.10 -2.18
CA ALA A 260 -16.92 -22.84 -0.83
C ALA A 260 -16.14 -23.66 0.20
N ARG A 261 -15.82 -23.07 1.36
CA ARG A 261 -15.02 -23.74 2.40
C ARG A 261 -15.82 -24.84 3.10
N TYR A 262 -17.09 -24.55 3.34
CA TYR A 262 -18.05 -25.48 3.93
C TYR A 262 -19.29 -25.59 3.04
N SER A 263 -19.97 -26.72 3.15
CA SER A 263 -21.34 -26.89 2.65
C SER A 263 -22.23 -27.46 3.74
N VAL A 264 -23.49 -27.05 3.77
CA VAL A 264 -24.54 -27.67 4.58
C VAL A 264 -25.73 -28.01 3.70
N VAL A 265 -26.35 -29.16 3.94
CA VAL A 265 -27.61 -29.55 3.30
C VAL A 265 -28.72 -29.39 4.32
N ILE A 266 -29.75 -28.62 3.98
CA ILE A 266 -30.92 -28.37 4.83
C ILE A 266 -32.13 -29.03 4.18
N GLY A 267 -32.59 -30.12 4.78
CA GLY A 267 -33.88 -30.76 4.53
C GLY A 267 -34.84 -30.60 5.72
N GLU A 268 -35.99 -31.26 5.65
CA GLU A 268 -37.01 -31.23 6.71
C GLU A 268 -36.45 -31.65 8.07
N ASN A 269 -35.58 -32.67 8.10
CA ASN A 269 -34.97 -33.19 9.33
C ASN A 269 -34.07 -32.16 10.02
N GLU A 270 -33.22 -31.46 9.25
CA GLU A 270 -32.32 -30.45 9.79
C GLU A 270 -33.08 -29.23 10.31
N VAL A 271 -34.16 -28.85 9.62
CA VAL A 271 -35.07 -27.79 10.08
C VAL A 271 -35.74 -28.19 11.39
N ALA A 272 -36.27 -29.41 11.47
CA ALA A 272 -36.95 -29.91 12.67
C ALA A 272 -35.99 -30.06 13.86
N ALA A 273 -34.76 -30.52 13.63
CA ALA A 273 -33.74 -30.69 14.67
C ALA A 273 -33.05 -29.38 15.07
N GLY A 274 -33.13 -28.33 14.24
CA GLY A 274 -32.39 -27.08 14.43
C GLY A 274 -30.87 -27.26 14.35
N ARG A 275 -30.39 -28.36 13.75
CA ARG A 275 -28.98 -28.74 13.63
C ARG A 275 -28.74 -29.40 12.27
N ALA A 276 -27.53 -29.28 11.75
CA ALA A 276 -27.14 -29.93 10.51
C ALA A 276 -25.66 -30.31 10.51
N ALA A 277 -25.30 -31.25 9.64
CA ALA A 277 -23.91 -31.62 9.37
C ALA A 277 -23.27 -30.64 8.38
N PHE A 278 -22.23 -29.94 8.82
CA PHE A 278 -21.45 -29.04 7.98
C PHE A 278 -20.23 -29.80 7.47
N LYS A 279 -20.21 -30.04 6.15
CA LYS A 279 -19.10 -30.71 5.47
C LYS A 279 -18.05 -29.68 5.10
N ARG A 280 -16.81 -29.88 5.56
CA ARG A 280 -15.65 -29.16 5.05
C ARG A 280 -15.31 -29.68 3.66
N MET A 281 -15.26 -28.79 2.68
CA MET A 281 -15.16 -29.19 1.28
C MET A 281 -13.76 -29.70 0.90
N ALA A 282 -12.73 -29.30 1.65
CA ALA A 282 -11.34 -29.70 1.39
C ALA A 282 -11.05 -31.18 1.68
N ASP A 283 -11.65 -31.75 2.73
CA ASP A 283 -11.36 -33.10 3.23
C ASP A 283 -12.61 -33.96 3.47
N GLY A 284 -13.80 -33.38 3.35
CA GLY A 284 -15.07 -34.06 3.54
C GLY A 284 -15.46 -34.30 4.99
N ILE A 285 -14.67 -33.83 5.97
CA ILE A 285 -14.99 -33.99 7.39
C ILE A 285 -16.29 -33.25 7.71
N GLN A 286 -17.20 -33.92 8.41
CA GLN A 286 -18.47 -33.36 8.82
C GLN A 286 -18.44 -33.03 10.30
N THR A 287 -18.92 -31.84 10.66
CA THR A 287 -19.13 -31.42 12.04
C THR A 287 -20.56 -30.98 12.19
N GLU A 288 -21.28 -31.55 13.15
CA GLU A 288 -22.66 -31.17 13.41
C GLU A 288 -22.71 -29.93 14.31
N THR A 289 -23.46 -28.91 13.91
CA THR A 289 -23.69 -27.71 14.72
C THR A 289 -25.12 -27.18 14.56
N ALA A 290 -25.52 -26.28 15.46
CA ALA A 290 -26.83 -25.65 15.42
C ALA A 290 -26.98 -24.73 14.20
N LEU A 291 -28.19 -24.67 13.65
CA LEU A 291 -28.58 -23.76 12.56
C LEU A 291 -28.77 -22.32 13.07
N THR A 292 -27.78 -21.80 13.78
CA THR A 292 -27.77 -20.43 14.30
C THR A 292 -26.52 -19.71 13.82
N ALA A 293 -26.62 -18.41 13.58
CA ALA A 293 -25.50 -17.62 13.08
C ALA A 293 -24.27 -17.70 14.00
N ALA A 294 -24.46 -17.68 15.32
CA ALA A 294 -23.38 -17.75 16.29
C ALA A 294 -22.62 -19.10 16.24
N ALA A 295 -23.34 -20.22 16.19
CA ALA A 295 -22.73 -21.55 16.19
C ALA A 295 -21.96 -21.83 14.89
N ILE A 296 -22.51 -21.39 13.75
CA ILE A 296 -21.86 -21.52 12.44
C ILE A 296 -20.66 -20.58 12.32
N GLN A 297 -20.77 -19.33 12.80
CA GLN A 297 -19.66 -18.38 12.80
C GLN A 297 -18.46 -18.93 13.58
N SER A 298 -18.71 -19.54 14.73
CA SER A 298 -17.66 -20.20 15.52
C SER A 298 -16.96 -21.29 14.71
N LEU A 299 -17.72 -22.21 14.08
CA LEU A 299 -17.19 -23.29 13.25
C LEU A 299 -16.29 -22.79 12.12
N VAL A 300 -16.75 -21.77 11.37
CA VAL A 300 -16.02 -21.30 10.18
C VAL A 300 -14.79 -20.45 10.57
N ARG A 301 -14.84 -19.72 11.69
CA ARG A 301 -13.70 -18.89 12.17
C ARG A 301 -12.57 -19.72 12.78
N THR A 302 -12.85 -20.77 13.55
CA THR A 302 -11.80 -21.66 14.09
C THR A 302 -11.00 -22.40 13.02
N SER A 303 -11.48 -22.39 11.78
CA SER A 303 -10.89 -23.13 10.66
C SER A 303 -10.22 -22.23 9.62
N ALA A 304 -10.23 -20.90 9.82
CA ALA A 304 -9.57 -19.94 8.92
C ALA A 304 -8.04 -20.04 9.10
N PRO A 305 -7.27 -20.20 8.00
CA PRO A 305 -5.81 -20.07 8.06
C PRO A 305 -5.41 -18.64 8.45
#